data_AF-A0A1X1WCE4-F1
#
_entry.id   AF-A0A1X1WCE4-F1
#
_cell.length_a   1.000
_cell.length_b   1.000
_cell.length_c   1.000
_cell.angle_alpha   90.00
_cell.angle_beta   90.00
_cell.angle_gamma   90.00
#
_symmetry.space_group_name_H-M   'P 1'
#
loop_
_entity.id
_entity.type
_entity.pdbx_description
1 polymer ?
#
loop_
_entity_poly.entity_id
_entity_poly.type
_entity_poly.pdbx_seq_one_letter_code
_entity_poly.pdbx_strand_id
1 'polypeptide(L)' 'MRDNILYSPETSALLLAMTALQTVRGVPAREALDRAYDIWDAHEARSWEASELTALVDHLSGS' A
#
# COMPACT_ATOMS: atom_id res chain seq x y z
N MET A 1 -19.55 17.59 -8.18
CA MET A 1 -18.52 16.71 -7.61
C MET A 1 -18.19 15.68 -8.68
N ARG A 2 -17.13 15.90 -9.46
CA ARG A 2 -16.56 14.83 -10.28
C ARG A 2 -15.97 13.82 -9.31
N ASP A 3 -16.25 12.56 -9.54
CA ASP A 3 -15.74 11.43 -8.79
C ASP A 3 -14.24 11.63 -8.53
N ASN A 4 -13.88 11.88 -7.27
CA ASN A 4 -12.48 11.77 -6.86
C ASN A 4 -12.18 10.26 -6.83
N ILE A 5 -11.95 9.70 -8.02
CA ILE A 5 -11.52 8.33 -8.34
C ILE A 5 -10.09 8.09 -7.80
N LEU A 6 -9.65 8.85 -6.79
CA LEU A 6 -8.29 8.77 -6.28
C LEU A 6 -8.06 7.53 -5.42
N TYR A 7 -9.12 6.92 -4.89
CA TYR A 7 -9.02 5.65 -4.17
C TYR A 7 -10.21 4.77 -4.49
N SER A 8 -9.99 3.75 -5.32
CA SER A 8 -10.95 2.66 -5.40
C SER A 8 -10.98 1.91 -4.04
N PRO A 9 -12.06 1.17 -3.73
CA PRO A 9 -12.10 0.31 -2.54
C PRO A 9 -10.90 -0.64 -2.46
N GLU A 10 -10.43 -1.14 -3.59
CA GLU A 10 -9.26 -2.02 -3.72
C GLU A 10 -7.97 -1.30 -3.33
N THR A 11 -7.73 -0.08 -3.85
CA THR A 11 -6.57 0.74 -3.45
C THR A 11 -6.61 1.05 -1.95
N SER A 12 -7.79 1.36 -1.41
CA SER A 12 -7.96 1.64 0.02
C SER A 12 -7.63 0.43 0.88
N ALA A 13 -8.10 -0.77 0.49
CA ALA A 13 -7.81 -2.01 1.19
C ALA A 13 -6.32 -2.35 1.18
N LEU A 14 -5.65 -2.17 0.03
CA LEU A 14 -4.20 -2.37 -0.11
C LEU A 14 -3.43 -1.44 0.83
N LEU A 15 -3.71 -0.13 0.80
CA LEU A 15 -3.04 0.85 1.65
C LEU A 15 -3.24 0.56 3.15
N LEU A 16 -4.44 0.14 3.55
CA LEU A 16 -4.71 -0.26 4.93
C LEU A 16 -3.93 -1.52 5.33
N ALA A 17 -3.82 -2.51 4.45
CA ALA A 17 -3.03 -3.72 4.70
C ALA A 17 -1.53 -3.39 4.86
N MET A 18 -0.99 -2.58 3.96
CA MET A 18 0.41 -2.12 4.01
C MET A 18 0.69 -1.28 5.27
N THR A 19 -0.26 -0.44 5.67
CA THR A 19 -0.18 0.33 6.92
C THR A 19 -0.16 -0.60 8.13
N ALA A 20 -1.09 -1.55 8.20
CA ALA A 20 -1.18 -2.49 9.32
C ALA A 20 0.07 -3.36 9.48
N LEU A 21 0.68 -3.81 8.38
CA LEU A 21 1.93 -4.58 8.42
C LEU A 21 3.08 -3.78 9.04
N GLN A 22 3.18 -2.49 8.71
CA GLN A 22 4.22 -1.62 9.25
C GLN A 22 3.97 -1.26 10.73
N THR A 23 2.72 -1.10 11.16
CA THR A 23 2.41 -0.82 12.58
C THR A 23 2.73 -2.01 13.48
N VAL A 24 2.51 -3.24 13.02
CA VAL A 24 2.95 -4.46 13.73
C VAL A 24 4.48 -4.49 13.92
N ARG A 25 5.23 -3.83 13.03
CA ARG A 25 6.70 -3.68 13.12
C ARG A 25 7.15 -2.48 13.96
N GLY A 26 6.22 -1.78 14.63
CA GLY A 26 6.52 -0.66 15.52
C GLY A 26 6.56 0.71 14.85
N VAL A 27 6.19 0.83 13.57
CA VAL A 27 6.08 2.12 12.89
C VAL A 27 4.81 2.83 13.34
N PRO A 28 4.85 4.13 13.73
CA PRO A 28 3.65 4.89 14.07
C PRO A 28 2.63 4.88 12.92
N ALA A 29 1.34 4.75 13.24
CA ALA A 29 0.28 4.56 12.23
C ALA A 29 0.25 5.62 11.13
N ARG A 30 0.56 6.88 11.47
CA ARG A 30 0.61 7.98 10.49
C ARG A 30 1.77 7.82 9.52
N GLU A 31 2.96 7.54 10.05
CA GLU A 31 4.17 7.31 9.26
C GLU A 31 4.06 6.04 8.40
N ALA A 32 3.40 5.00 8.92
CA ALA A 32 3.11 3.76 8.20
C ALA A 32 2.18 4.01 7.00
N LEU A 33 1.16 4.87 7.15
CA LEU A 33 0.25 5.23 6.07
C LEU A 33 0.95 6.08 5.00
N ASP A 34 1.77 7.04 5.42
CA ASP A 34 2.53 7.88 4.48
C ASP A 34 3.51 6.99 3.67
N ARG A 35 4.23 6.06 4.31
CA ARG A 35 5.07 5.07 3.62
C ARG A 35 4.29 4.14 2.69
N ALA A 36 3.09 3.72 3.10
CA ALA A 36 2.25 2.88 2.26
C ALA A 36 1.84 3.60 0.97
N TYR A 37 1.55 4.90 1.08
CA TYR A 37 1.26 5.75 -0.07
C TYR A 37 2.47 5.90 -0.98
N ASP A 38 3.66 6.17 -0.43
CA ASP A 38 4.90 6.30 -1.22
C ASP A 38 5.22 5.03 -2.00
N ILE A 39 5.06 3.84 -1.38
CA ILE A 39 5.27 2.55 -2.05
C ILE A 39 4.25 2.33 -3.17
N TRP A 40 2.98 2.68 -2.93
CA TRP A 40 1.92 2.57 -3.93
C TRP A 40 2.14 3.51 -5.13
N ASP A 41 2.52 4.76 -4.86
CA ASP A 41 2.80 5.78 -5.88
C ASP A 41 4.02 5.41 -6.72
N ALA A 42 5.08 4.87 -6.10
CA ALA A 42 6.28 4.41 -6.79
C ALA A 42 6.04 3.29 -7.82
N HIS A 43 4.93 2.54 -7.70
CA HIS A 43 4.53 1.47 -8.62
C HIS A 43 3.38 1.93 -9.54
N GLU A 44 3.34 3.23 -9.87
CA GLU A 44 2.52 3.86 -10.91
C GLU A 44 1.00 3.65 -10.83
N ALA A 45 0.37 3.41 -9.67
CA ALA A 45 -1.10 3.45 -9.48
C ALA A 45 -2.00 2.67 -10.49
N ARG A 46 -1.43 1.89 -11.43
CA ARG A 46 -2.11 1.27 -12.56
C ARG A 46 -1.72 -0.20 -12.58
N SER A 47 -2.69 -1.02 -12.17
CA SER A 47 -2.70 -2.47 -12.36
C SER A 47 -1.39 -3.13 -11.94
N TRP A 48 -1.23 -3.32 -10.63
CA TRP A 48 -0.17 -4.17 -10.14
C TRP A 48 -0.33 -5.58 -10.71
N GLU A 49 0.68 -6.06 -11.44
CA GLU A 49 0.72 -7.45 -11.87
C GLU A 49 0.84 -8.36 -10.64
N ALA A 50 0.41 -9.62 -10.77
CA ALA A 50 0.48 -10.58 -9.66
C ALA A 50 1.92 -10.73 -9.14
N SER A 51 2.93 -10.62 -10.01
CA SER A 51 4.36 -10.60 -9.68
C SER A 51 4.74 -9.41 -8.78
N GLU A 52 4.19 -8.22 -9.01
CA GLU A 52 4.46 -7.02 -8.23
C GLU A 52 3.79 -7.09 -6.85
N LEU A 53 2.57 -7.63 -6.79
CA LEU A 53 1.90 -7.92 -5.53
C LEU A 53 2.67 -8.94 -4.69
N THR A 54 3.17 -10.02 -5.31
CA THR A 54 4.01 -11.01 -4.62
C THR A 54 5.31 -10.38 -4.11
N ALA A 55 6.02 -9.61 -4.94
CA ALA A 55 7.25 -8.94 -4.54
C ALA A 55 7.03 -7.96 -3.38
N LEU A 56 5.90 -7.24 -3.37
CA LEU A 56 5.54 -6.38 -2.24
C LEU A 56 5.25 -7.20 -0.98
N VAL A 57 4.49 -8.28 -1.09
CA VAL A 57 4.21 -9.16 0.07
C VAL A 57 5.51 -9.71 0.65
N ASP A 58 6.48 -10.11 -0.18
CA ASP A 58 7.78 -10.60 0.25
C ASP A 58 8.59 -9.49 0.95
N HIS A 59 8.68 -8.31 0.34
CA HIS A 59 9.33 -7.13 0.92
C HIS A 59 8.73 -6.73 2.29
N LEU A 60 7.40 -6.75 2.39
CA LEU A 60 6.66 -6.44 3.61
C LEU A 60 6.64 -7.58 4.64
N SER A 61 7.01 -8.81 4.26
CA SER A 61 7.13 -9.96 5.17
C SER A 61 8.56 -10.18 5.67
N GLY A 62 9.55 -9.55 5.02
CA GLY A 62 10.96 -9.62 5.42
C GLY A 62 11.61 -10.97 5.14
N SER A 63 11.15 -11.65 4.08
CA SER A 63 11.78 -12.87 3.54
C SER A 63 12.82 -12.54 2.47
#